data_AF-A0A438JPG5-F1
#
_entry.id   AF-A0A438JPG5-F1
#
_cell.length_a   1.000
_cell.length_b   1.000
_cell.length_c   1.000
_cell.angle_alpha   90.00
_cell.angle_beta   90.00
_cell.angle_gamma   90.00
#
_symmetry.space_group_name_H-M   'P 1'
#
loop_
_entity.id
_entity.type
_entity.pdbx_description
1 polymer ?
#
loop_
_entity_poly.entity_id
_entity_poly.type
_entity_poly.pdbx_seq_one_letter_code
_entity_poly.pdbx_strand_id
1 'polypeptide(L)'
;MCVHAQLVNHGVSSSLLQKLKSDLGEFYKFPSEERMKYKMRPGVVEGKPHLLPELPPALRDSLECYIAELQKLAKMLLGFMAKALKLEKGEMEELFDDGMQSVRMSYYPPCPQPELVMGLTSHSDASGISILLQS
;
A
#
# COMPACT_ATOMS: atom_id res chain seq x y z
N MET A 1 -12.83 11.70 12.06
CA MET A 1 -12.27 12.75 11.19
C MET A 1 -11.04 12.14 10.53
N CYS A 2 -11.00 12.05 9.21
CA CYS A 2 -9.82 11.58 8.47
C CYS A 2 -9.00 12.80 8.00
N VAL A 3 -7.68 12.72 8.11
CA VAL A 3 -6.78 13.78 7.65
C VAL A 3 -6.08 13.30 6.39
N HIS A 4 -6.12 14.12 5.35
CA HIS A 4 -5.40 13.86 4.10
C HIS A 4 -4.32 14.92 3.90
N ALA A 5 -3.12 14.47 3.56
CA ALA A 5 -1.98 15.33 3.27
C ALA A 5 -1.15 14.71 2.13
N GLN A 6 -0.53 15.57 1.31
CA GLN A 6 0.47 15.14 0.34
C GLN A 6 1.85 15.25 0.97
N LEU A 7 2.61 14.16 0.93
CA LEU A 7 3.98 14.14 1.41
C LEU A 7 4.95 14.34 0.26
N VAL A 8 5.85 15.31 0.40
CA VAL A 8 6.97 15.58 -0.52
C VAL A 8 8.29 15.42 0.23
N ASN A 9 9.41 15.26 -0.48
CA ASN A 9 10.73 15.06 0.13
C ASN A 9 10.76 13.90 1.16
N HIS A 10 9.97 12.86 0.90
CA HIS A 10 9.74 11.72 1.80
C HIS A 10 10.90 10.73 1.92
N GLY A 11 12.01 10.96 1.21
CA GLY A 11 13.20 10.09 1.26
C GLY A 11 13.12 8.78 0.47
N VAL A 12 11.92 8.28 0.15
CA VAL A 12 11.76 7.12 -0.76
C VAL A 12 12.34 7.41 -2.14
N SER A 13 13.22 6.53 -2.62
CA SER A 13 13.94 6.69 -3.90
C SER A 13 12.99 6.85 -5.10
N SER A 14 13.23 7.85 -5.93
CA SER A 14 12.47 8.07 -7.17
C SER A 14 12.65 6.92 -8.17
N SER A 15 13.85 6.32 -8.25
CA SER A 15 14.10 5.18 -9.11
C SER A 15 13.32 3.94 -8.67
N LEU A 16 13.14 3.74 -7.35
CA LEU A 16 12.31 2.68 -6.80
C LEU A 16 10.84 2.90 -7.15
N LEU A 17 10.33 4.12 -6.98
CA LEU A 17 8.95 4.47 -7.31
C LEU A 17 8.67 4.27 -8.81
N GLN A 18 9.59 4.69 -9.68
CA GLN A 18 9.47 4.50 -11.13
C GLN A 18 9.52 3.01 -11.50
N LYS A 19 10.45 2.25 -10.91
CA LYS A 19 10.55 0.80 -11.14
C LYS A 19 9.27 0.09 -10.73
N LEU A 20 8.76 0.35 -9.53
CA LEU A 20 7.52 -0.25 -9.04
C LEU A 20 6.34 0.07 -9.97
N LYS A 21 6.21 1.33 -10.41
CA LYS A 21 5.15 1.73 -11.36
C LYS A 21 5.26 0.97 -12.68
N SER A 22 6.48 0.83 -13.21
CA SER A 22 6.73 0.06 -14.43
C SER A 22 6.36 -1.42 -14.25
N ASP A 23 6.83 -2.05 -13.16
CA ASP A 23 6.58 -3.47 -12.89
C ASP A 23 5.08 -3.75 -12.68
N LEU A 24 4.36 -2.87 -11.98
CA LEU A 24 2.90 -2.93 -11.85
C LEU A 24 2.19 -2.75 -13.19
N GLY A 25 2.68 -1.82 -14.02
CA GLY A 25 2.17 -1.61 -15.38
C GLY A 25 2.28 -2.87 -16.23
N GLU A 26 3.43 -3.55 -16.22
CA GLU A 26 3.60 -4.82 -16.92
C GLU A 26 2.73 -5.93 -16.33
N PHE A 27 2.64 -6.03 -15.00
CA PHE A 27 1.80 -7.02 -14.34
C PHE A 27 0.32 -6.89 -14.72
N TYR A 28 -0.20 -5.65 -14.78
CA TYR A 28 -1.60 -5.41 -15.12
C TYR A 28 -1.94 -5.57 -16.61
N LYS A 29 -0.94 -5.72 -17.49
CA LYS A 29 -1.15 -6.14 -18.89
C LYS A 29 -1.45 -7.63 -19.03
N PHE A 30 -1.16 -8.45 -18.01
CA PHE A 30 -1.45 -9.89 -18.07
C PHE A 30 -2.96 -10.17 -18.12
N PRO A 31 -3.38 -11.26 -18.78
CA PRO A 31 -4.77 -11.71 -18.77
C PRO A 31 -5.34 -11.79 -17.35
N SER A 32 -6.63 -11.50 -17.19
CA SER A 32 -7.28 -11.51 -15.88
C SER A 32 -7.14 -12.86 -15.19
N GLU A 33 -7.19 -13.96 -15.93
CA GLU A 33 -7.07 -15.34 -15.45
C GLU A 33 -5.71 -15.57 -14.80
N GLU A 34 -4.64 -15.07 -15.41
CA GLU A 34 -3.29 -15.15 -14.85
C GLU A 34 -3.17 -14.31 -13.59
N ARG A 35 -3.75 -13.11 -13.58
CA ARG A 35 -3.78 -12.26 -12.39
C ARG A 35 -4.63 -12.84 -11.25
N MET A 36 -5.69 -13.59 -11.57
CA MET A 36 -6.56 -14.22 -10.58
C MET A 36 -5.86 -15.32 -9.78
N LYS A 37 -4.77 -15.89 -10.29
CA LYS A 37 -3.93 -16.85 -9.55
C LYS A 37 -3.36 -16.23 -8.27
N TYR A 38 -3.14 -14.91 -8.29
CA TYR A 38 -2.61 -14.13 -7.17
C TYR A 38 -3.71 -13.45 -6.32
N LYS A 39 -4.99 -13.69 -6.62
CA LYS A 39 -6.09 -13.14 -5.81
C LYS A 39 -6.18 -13.88 -4.48
N MET A 40 -6.27 -13.11 -3.41
CA MET A 40 -6.68 -13.61 -2.09
C MET A 40 -8.06 -14.29 -2.23
N ARG A 41 -8.18 -15.55 -1.77
CA ARG A 41 -9.46 -16.27 -1.75
C ARG A 41 -10.44 -15.56 -0.80
N PRO A 42 -11.75 -15.46 -1.13
CA PRO A 42 -12.75 -14.94 -0.20
C PRO A 42 -12.76 -15.79 1.08
N GLY A 43 -12.53 -15.18 2.24
CA GLY A 43 -12.45 -15.88 3.53
C GLY A 43 -11.05 -16.09 4.10
N VAL A 44 -9.99 -15.62 3.42
CA VAL A 44 -8.63 -15.59 4.00
C VAL A 44 -8.34 -14.17 4.48
N VAL A 45 -8.25 -14.03 5.80
CA VAL A 45 -7.92 -12.80 6.53
C VAL A 45 -6.52 -12.30 6.13
N GLU A 46 -6.39 -10.97 6.16
CA GLU A 46 -5.24 -10.12 5.86
C GLU A 46 -3.88 -10.68 6.32
N GLY A 47 -2.83 -10.35 5.55
CA GLY A 47 -1.45 -10.49 6.01
C GLY A 47 -0.88 -11.91 5.91
N LYS A 48 -0.82 -12.51 4.72
CA LYS A 48 0.05 -13.68 4.52
C LYS A 48 1.25 -13.38 3.60
N PRO A 49 2.50 -13.44 4.14
CA PRO A 49 3.76 -13.35 3.39
C PRO A 49 3.91 -14.36 2.24
N HIS A 50 3.11 -15.43 2.21
CA HIS A 50 3.25 -16.54 1.27
C HIS A 50 2.86 -16.26 -0.19
N LEU A 51 2.22 -15.13 -0.51
CA LEU A 51 1.87 -14.80 -1.91
C LEU A 51 2.91 -13.89 -2.58
N LEU A 52 3.75 -13.20 -1.80
CA LEU A 52 4.90 -12.47 -2.36
C LEU A 52 5.80 -13.40 -3.20
N PRO A 53 6.14 -14.62 -2.74
CA PRO A 53 6.90 -15.59 -3.54
C PRO A 53 6.28 -15.95 -4.89
N GLU A 54 4.95 -15.87 -5.03
CA GLU A 54 4.23 -16.27 -6.25
C GLU A 54 4.21 -15.16 -7.32
N LEU A 55 4.38 -13.89 -6.91
CA LEU A 55 4.43 -12.76 -7.83
C LEU A 55 5.60 -12.88 -8.83
N PRO A 56 5.48 -12.29 -10.03
CA PRO A 56 6.60 -12.18 -10.96
C PRO A 56 7.83 -11.59 -10.26
N PRO A 57 9.03 -12.18 -10.41
CA PRO A 57 10.22 -11.79 -9.65
C PRO A 57 10.50 -10.28 -9.69
N ALA A 58 10.40 -9.66 -10.87
CA ALA A 58 10.62 -8.23 -11.03
C ALA A 58 9.70 -7.37 -10.15
N LEU A 59 8.40 -7.71 -10.09
CA LEU A 59 7.41 -7.02 -9.27
C LEU A 59 7.59 -7.34 -7.79
N ARG A 60 7.85 -8.60 -7.44
CA ARG A 60 8.11 -9.00 -6.06
C ARG A 60 9.25 -8.19 -5.46
N ASP A 61 10.38 -8.13 -6.16
CA ASP A 61 11.60 -7.50 -5.65
C ASP A 61 11.41 -5.98 -5.47
N SER A 62 10.75 -5.29 -6.41
CA SER A 62 10.44 -3.86 -6.25
C SER A 62 9.39 -3.60 -5.18
N LEU A 63 8.38 -4.47 -5.06
CA LEU A 63 7.34 -4.37 -4.04
C LEU A 63 7.91 -4.58 -2.64
N GLU A 64 8.78 -5.57 -2.43
CA GLU A 64 9.46 -5.81 -1.15
C GLU A 64 10.31 -4.61 -0.71
N CYS A 65 11.12 -4.06 -1.62
CA CYS A 65 11.88 -2.84 -1.35
C CYS A 65 10.95 -1.66 -0.99
N TYR A 66 9.86 -1.50 -1.72
CA TYR A 66 8.90 -0.42 -1.48
C TYR A 66 8.18 -0.57 -0.12
N ILE A 67 7.77 -1.80 0.24
CA ILE A 67 7.15 -2.11 1.54
C ILE A 67 8.06 -1.72 2.69
N ALA A 68 9.34 -2.08 2.60
CA ALA A 68 10.34 -1.75 3.63
C ALA A 68 10.55 -0.24 3.76
N GLU A 69 10.60 0.50 2.66
CA GLU A 69 10.68 1.97 2.68
C GLU A 69 9.41 2.62 3.26
N LEU A 70 8.22 2.10 2.92
CA LEU A 70 6.97 2.57 3.51
C LEU A 70 6.88 2.28 5.00
N GLN A 71 7.41 1.16 5.48
CA GLN A 71 7.42 0.85 6.91
C GLN A 71 8.26 1.88 7.69
N LYS A 72 9.44 2.23 7.17
CA LYS A 72 10.30 3.29 7.75
C LYS A 72 9.57 4.64 7.74
N LEU A 73 8.94 4.98 6.62
CA LEU A 73 8.21 6.23 6.45
C LEU A 73 7.01 6.32 7.40
N ALA A 74 6.22 5.26 7.53
CA ALA A 74 5.09 5.19 8.45
C ALA A 74 5.54 5.37 9.90
N LYS A 75 6.60 4.67 10.34
CA LYS A 75 7.19 4.84 11.68
C LYS A 75 7.63 6.28 11.94
N MET A 76 8.24 6.93 10.95
CA MET A 76 8.63 8.34 11.06
C MET A 76 7.41 9.27 11.21
N LEU A 77 6.37 9.09 10.39
CA LEU A 77 5.15 9.90 10.45
C LEU A 77 4.40 9.72 11.76
N LEU A 78 4.28 8.47 12.23
CA LEU A 78 3.77 8.16 13.56
C LEU A 78 4.56 8.93 14.63
N GLY A 79 5.88 8.80 14.64
CA GLY A 79 6.72 9.53 15.59
C GLY A 79 6.50 11.06 15.59
N PHE A 80 6.23 11.67 14.44
CA PHE A 80 5.86 13.09 14.37
C PHE A 80 4.45 13.38 14.91
N MET A 81 3.48 12.52 14.64
CA MET A 81 2.12 12.63 15.18
C MET A 81 2.10 12.49 16.70
N ALA A 82 2.85 11.54 17.27
CA ALA A 82 3.01 11.40 18.72
C ALA A 82 3.50 12.71 19.35
N LYS A 83 4.57 13.30 18.78
CA LYS A 83 5.12 14.58 19.25
C LYS A 83 4.10 15.71 19.16
N ALA A 84 3.35 15.81 18.07
CA ALA A 84 2.33 16.85 17.88
C ALA A 84 1.17 16.71 18.88
N LEU A 85 0.82 15.47 19.24
CA LEU A 85 -0.20 15.14 20.23
C LEU A 85 0.32 15.18 21.67
N LYS A 86 1.62 15.46 21.88
CA LYS A 86 2.30 15.44 23.18
C LYS A 86 2.22 14.08 23.88
N LEU A 87 2.20 13.00 23.10
CA LEU A 87 2.29 11.64 23.61
C LEU A 87 3.75 11.30 23.92
N GLU A 88 3.95 10.42 24.91
CA GLU A 88 5.28 9.88 25.16
C GLU A 88 5.68 8.95 24.02
N LYS A 89 6.98 8.90 23.73
CA LYS A 89 7.52 8.12 22.60
C LYS A 89 7.13 6.64 22.67
N GLY A 90 7.08 6.06 23.88
CA GLY A 90 6.74 4.67 24.10
C GLY A 90 5.28 4.33 23.77
N GLU A 91 4.33 5.26 23.98
CA GLU A 91 2.90 4.97 23.78
C GLU A 91 2.56 4.70 22.31
N MET A 92 3.15 5.46 21.38
CA MET A 92 2.92 5.23 19.96
C MET A 92 3.75 4.07 19.40
N GLU A 93 4.92 3.78 19.99
CA GLU A 93 5.67 2.57 19.67
C GLU A 93 4.84 1.34 20.07
N GLU A 94 4.31 1.27 21.29
CA GLU A 94 3.44 0.16 21.74
C GLU A 94 2.20 -0.06 20.87
N LEU A 95 1.56 1.02 20.39
CA LEU A 95 0.38 0.91 19.52
C LEU A 95 0.67 0.29 18.14
N PHE A 96 1.92 0.36 17.67
CA PHE A 96 2.29 -0.03 16.31
C PHE A 96 3.49 -0.99 16.21
N ASP A 97 4.07 -1.45 17.33
CA ASP A 97 5.26 -2.31 17.34
C ASP A 97 4.97 -3.67 16.70
N ASP A 98 3.82 -4.27 17.05
CA ASP A 98 3.24 -5.47 16.42
C ASP A 98 2.21 -5.12 15.31
N GLY A 99 2.28 -3.90 14.78
CA GLY A 99 1.33 -3.41 13.78
C GLY A 99 1.39 -4.23 12.48
N MET A 100 0.21 -4.61 11.96
CA MET A 100 0.12 -5.26 10.66
C MET A 100 0.31 -4.22 9.54
N GLN A 101 1.32 -4.43 8.69
CA GLN A 101 1.43 -3.72 7.42
C GLN A 101 0.72 -4.53 6.32
N SER A 102 -0.31 -3.95 5.71
CA SER A 102 -0.99 -4.52 4.55
C SER A 102 -0.75 -3.68 3.30
N VAL A 103 -0.72 -4.34 2.14
CA VAL A 103 -0.59 -3.68 0.85
C VAL A 103 -1.76 -4.08 -0.03
N ARG A 104 -2.37 -3.09 -0.67
CA ARG A 104 -3.43 -3.27 -1.65
C ARG A 104 -3.01 -2.64 -2.98
N MET A 105 -2.89 -3.48 -4.01
CA MET A 105 -2.65 -3.04 -5.38
C MET A 105 -4.00 -2.94 -6.11
N SER A 106 -4.41 -1.72 -6.47
CA SER A 106 -5.69 -1.45 -7.14
C SER A 106 -5.47 -1.04 -8.58
N TYR A 107 -6.23 -1.63 -9.51
CA TYR A 107 -6.21 -1.30 -10.93
C TYR A 107 -7.63 -1.06 -11.44
N TYR A 108 -7.85 0.12 -12.02
CA TYR A 108 -9.15 0.56 -12.54
C TYR A 108 -9.07 0.64 -14.07
N PRO A 109 -9.55 -0.40 -14.80
CA PRO A 109 -9.56 -0.35 -16.26
C PRO A 109 -10.52 0.73 -16.78
N PRO A 110 -10.33 1.24 -18.01
CA PRO A 110 -11.30 2.13 -18.65
C PRO A 110 -12.71 1.54 -18.64
N CYS A 111 -13.70 2.35 -18.25
CA CYS A 111 -15.10 1.97 -18.21
C CYS A 111 -15.88 2.75 -19.28
N PRO A 112 -16.72 2.11 -20.12
CA PRO A 112 -17.55 2.82 -21.09
C PRO A 112 -18.61 3.74 -20.48
N GLN A 113 -19.01 3.47 -19.23
CA GLN A 113 -20.07 4.19 -18.50
C GLN A 113 -19.60 4.53 -17.08
N PRO A 114 -18.55 5.38 -16.93
CA PRO A 114 -17.95 5.68 -15.64
C PRO A 114 -18.94 6.31 -14.65
N GLU A 115 -20.00 6.96 -15.12
CA GLU A 115 -21.07 7.54 -14.32
C GLU A 115 -21.99 6.51 -13.65
N LEU A 116 -21.97 5.25 -14.09
CA LEU A 116 -22.81 4.18 -13.55
C LEU A 116 -22.08 3.25 -12.58
N VAL A 117 -20.77 3.44 -12.40
CA VAL A 117 -19.94 2.55 -11.59
C VAL A 117 -19.06 3.34 -10.63
N MET A 118 -18.63 2.69 -9.56
CA MET A 118 -17.56 3.19 -8.70
C MET A 118 -16.42 2.18 -8.70
N GLY A 119 -15.19 2.65 -8.94
CA GLY A 119 -14.02 1.80 -8.83
C GLY A 119 -13.80 1.31 -7.39
N LEU A 120 -13.91 2.22 -6.42
CA LEU A 120 -13.87 1.92 -5.00
C LEU A 120 -15.02 2.64 -4.30
N THR A 121 -15.79 1.91 -3.50
CA THR A 121 -16.91 2.51 -2.76
C THR A 121 -16.41 3.48 -1.71
N SER A 122 -17.20 4.52 -1.43
CA SER A 122 -16.90 5.46 -0.36
C SER A 122 -16.70 4.73 0.97
N HIS A 123 -15.59 5.02 1.66
CA HIS A 123 -15.25 4.43 2.94
C HIS A 123 -14.23 5.32 3.67
N SER A 124 -14.00 4.99 4.94
CA SER A 124 -12.83 5.43 5.69
C SER A 124 -11.99 4.20 5.98
N ASP A 125 -10.67 4.36 5.93
CA ASP A 125 -9.75 3.27 6.22
C ASP A 125 -9.85 2.87 7.70
N ALA A 126 -9.75 1.56 7.95
CA ALA A 126 -9.67 1.01 9.30
C ALA A 126 -8.22 1.00 9.84
N SER A 127 -7.24 1.34 8.99
CA SER A 127 -5.82 1.43 9.35
C SER A 127 -5.52 2.72 10.12
N GLY A 128 -4.41 2.73 10.87
CA GLY A 128 -3.93 3.94 11.52
C GLY A 128 -3.39 4.98 10.52
N ILE A 129 -2.62 4.53 9.53
CA ILE A 129 -2.12 5.35 8.41
C ILE A 129 -2.19 4.53 7.14
N SER A 130 -2.65 5.16 6.06
CA SER A 130 -2.53 4.66 4.69
C SER A 130 -1.63 5.57 3.86
N ILE A 131 -0.60 5.00 3.24
CA ILE A 131 0.29 5.71 2.31
C ILE A 131 -0.04 5.26 0.90
N LEU A 132 -0.59 6.18 0.09
CA LEU A 132 -1.04 5.90 -1.27
C LEU A 132 -0.03 6.40 -2.31
N LEU A 133 0.37 5.51 -3.22
CA LEU A 133 1.09 5.88 -4.44
C LEU A 133 0.11 5.83 -5.62
N GLN A 134 -0.13 6.99 -6.24
CA GLN A 134 -0.95 7.10 -7.44
C GLN A 134 -0.06 7.24 -8.69
N SER A 135 -0.45 6.57 -9.77
CA SER A 135 0.21 6.61 -11.09
C SER A 135 -0.82 6.82 -12.19
#